data_AF-A0A956SBZ1-F1
#
_entry.id   AF-A0A956SBZ1-F1
#
_cell.length_a   1.000
_cell.length_b   1.000
_cell.length_c   1.000
_cell.angle_alpha   90.00
_cell.angle_beta   90.00
_cell.angle_gamma   90.00
#
_symmetry.space_group_name_H-M   'P 1'
#
loop_
_entity.id
_entity.type
_entity.pdbx_description
1 polymer ?
#
loop_
_entity_poly.entity_id
_entity_poly.type
_entity_poly.pdbx_seq_one_letter_code
_entity_poly.pdbx_strand_id
1 'polypeptide(L)'
;MRLGSLSGRFASSAAGASARPGGRIAILILLAFLLATSNAFAADVPAERASARATMKTFLGAVTNAAQSNDESKLDAAVACLDLTRAPGLDRAARRDLAIQLKEIIDRTRYVDYADIPDSPDAPPYVFARGSTGEIVIAGSESDDWQFTPDTVESIPAMLKEAMGRERVSGAADVPDYQRPVTWLRHHIPTGWRENGFLLEH
;
A
#
# COMPACT_ATOMS: atom_id res chain seq x y z
N MET A 1 82.86 -59.84 -41.31
CA MET A 1 84.13 -59.19 -40.92
C MET A 1 83.75 -57.89 -40.21
N ARG A 2 83.79 -57.89 -38.86
CA ARG A 2 84.73 -57.10 -38.02
C ARG A 2 84.57 -55.57 -38.17
N LEU A 3 84.61 -54.71 -37.15
CA LEU A 3 84.55 -54.74 -35.69
C LEU A 3 84.80 -53.27 -35.25
N GLY A 4 84.13 -52.79 -34.19
CA GLY A 4 84.56 -51.64 -33.35
C GLY A 4 84.23 -50.23 -33.85
N SER A 5 84.18 -49.17 -33.02
CA SER A 5 84.35 -49.02 -31.57
C SER A 5 84.21 -47.51 -31.21
N LEU A 6 83.26 -47.19 -30.34
CA LEU A 6 83.32 -46.31 -29.14
C LEU A 6 83.90 -44.87 -29.17
N SER A 7 83.07 -43.89 -28.76
CA SER A 7 83.23 -42.91 -27.65
C SER A 7 82.08 -41.87 -27.72
N GLY A 8 81.19 -41.66 -26.74
CA GLY A 8 81.40 -41.03 -25.41
C GLY A 8 81.45 -39.49 -25.57
N ARG A 9 80.67 -38.60 -24.96
CA ARG A 9 79.97 -38.51 -23.64
C ARG A 9 78.93 -37.35 -23.66
N PHE A 10 78.32 -37.12 -22.48
CA PHE A 10 77.37 -36.10 -22.00
C PHE A 10 75.92 -36.66 -21.95
N ALA A 11 75.44 -37.26 -20.85
CA ALA A 11 75.15 -36.71 -19.51
C ALA A 11 74.36 -35.39 -19.60
N SER A 12 73.22 -35.15 -18.97
CA SER A 12 72.40 -35.85 -17.98
C SER A 12 71.10 -35.03 -17.90
N SER A 13 69.90 -35.62 -17.91
CA SER A 13 68.77 -35.06 -17.14
C SER A 13 67.58 -36.03 -17.10
N ALA A 14 67.36 -36.54 -15.89
CA ALA A 14 66.09 -36.77 -15.20
C ALA A 14 64.90 -37.41 -15.94
N ALA A 15 64.50 -38.58 -15.41
CA ALA A 15 63.16 -38.94 -14.93
C ALA A 15 61.95 -38.62 -15.84
N GLY A 16 61.06 -39.52 -16.20
CA GLY A 16 60.61 -40.75 -15.56
C GLY A 16 59.13 -40.91 -15.94
N ALA A 17 58.84 -42.03 -16.61
CA ALA A 17 57.56 -42.75 -16.75
C ALA A 17 56.26 -42.06 -16.27
N SER A 18 55.31 -41.78 -17.17
CA SER A 18 54.23 -42.70 -17.60
C SER A 18 53.05 -42.80 -16.63
N ALA A 19 51.89 -42.26 -17.01
CA ALA A 19 50.67 -43.03 -17.31
C ALA A 19 49.48 -42.11 -17.64
N ARG A 20 48.85 -42.35 -18.79
CA ARG A 20 47.49 -41.89 -19.19
C ARG A 20 46.42 -42.73 -18.43
N PRO A 21 45.08 -42.53 -18.53
CA PRO A 21 44.32 -41.75 -19.52
C PRO A 21 43.02 -41.03 -19.03
N GLY A 22 42.44 -40.23 -19.92
CA GLY A 22 40.98 -40.28 -20.17
C GLY A 22 40.10 -39.32 -19.38
N GLY A 23 39.61 -38.28 -20.05
CA GLY A 23 38.56 -37.43 -19.50
C GLY A 23 38.30 -36.26 -20.42
N ARG A 24 37.49 -36.48 -21.45
CA ARG A 24 36.85 -35.43 -22.23
C ARG A 24 36.29 -34.37 -21.27
N ILE A 25 36.50 -33.09 -21.55
CA ILE A 25 35.66 -31.92 -21.23
C ILE A 25 36.60 -30.71 -21.11
N ALA A 26 36.73 -29.96 -22.20
CA ALA A 26 37.26 -28.60 -22.17
C ALA A 26 36.62 -27.81 -23.32
N ILE A 27 35.30 -27.71 -23.29
CA ILE A 27 34.51 -26.87 -24.19
C ILE A 27 33.49 -26.13 -23.29
N LEU A 28 33.56 -24.79 -23.36
CA LEU A 28 32.61 -23.79 -22.84
C LEU A 28 32.68 -23.43 -21.34
N ILE A 29 33.63 -22.56 -20.98
CA ILE A 29 33.41 -21.57 -19.90
C ILE A 29 33.52 -20.19 -20.53
N LEU A 30 32.55 -19.86 -21.37
CA LEU A 30 32.25 -18.51 -21.81
C LEU A 30 30.76 -18.32 -21.52
N LEU A 31 30.42 -17.28 -20.73
CA LEU A 31 29.08 -16.70 -20.62
C LEU A 31 28.05 -17.37 -19.68
N ALA A 32 28.22 -17.31 -18.35
CA ALA A 32 27.09 -17.55 -17.41
C ALA A 32 27.32 -17.05 -15.96
N PHE A 33 27.92 -15.88 -15.75
CA PHE A 33 27.99 -15.29 -14.41
C PHE A 33 27.54 -13.82 -14.41
N LEU A 34 26.37 -13.59 -14.99
CA LEU A 34 25.53 -12.44 -14.64
C LEU A 34 24.16 -13.00 -14.25
N LEU A 35 24.11 -13.79 -13.18
CA LEU A 35 22.88 -13.86 -12.40
C LEU A 35 22.70 -12.46 -11.80
N ALA A 36 22.04 -11.59 -12.57
CA ALA A 36 21.30 -10.50 -11.98
C ALA A 36 20.34 -11.17 -10.99
N THR A 37 20.72 -11.19 -9.72
CA THR A 37 19.77 -11.33 -8.62
C THR A 37 18.82 -10.16 -8.76
N SER A 38 17.78 -10.34 -9.58
CA SER A 38 16.58 -9.52 -9.50
C SER A 38 15.99 -9.85 -8.15
N ASN A 39 16.45 -9.13 -7.13
CA ASN A 39 15.74 -9.00 -5.89
C ASN A 39 14.49 -8.21 -6.26
N ALA A 40 13.46 -8.91 -6.72
CA ALA A 40 12.12 -8.35 -6.76
C ALA A 40 11.85 -7.93 -5.32
N PHE A 41 11.88 -6.62 -5.07
CA PHE A 41 11.35 -6.06 -3.85
C PHE A 41 9.86 -6.36 -3.88
N ALA A 42 9.45 -7.52 -3.36
CA ALA A 42 8.10 -7.67 -2.86
C ALA A 42 8.00 -6.60 -1.77
N ALA A 43 7.32 -5.49 -2.08
CA ALA A 43 7.02 -4.49 -1.08
C ALA A 43 6.28 -5.22 0.04
N ASP A 44 6.81 -5.17 1.26
CA ASP A 44 6.13 -5.71 2.43
C ASP A 44 4.92 -4.81 2.67
N VAL A 45 3.77 -5.19 2.10
CA VAL A 45 2.51 -4.47 2.29
C VAL A 45 2.20 -4.51 3.78
N PRO A 46 2.02 -3.35 4.44
CA PRO A 46 1.63 -3.35 5.84
C PRO A 46 0.36 -4.19 6.02
N ALA A 47 0.34 -5.08 7.01
CA ALA A 47 -0.79 -6.00 7.25
C ALA A 47 -2.14 -5.26 7.38
N GLU A 48 -2.08 -3.99 7.78
CA GLU A 48 -3.19 -3.04 7.88
C GLU A 48 -3.86 -2.71 6.54
N ARG A 49 -3.21 -2.98 5.40
CA ARG A 49 -3.66 -2.66 4.04
C ARG A 49 -3.43 -3.80 3.04
N ALA A 50 -3.40 -5.04 3.55
CA ALA A 50 -3.22 -6.24 2.74
C ALA A 50 -4.49 -6.70 1.97
N SER A 51 -5.65 -6.12 2.30
CA SER A 51 -6.93 -6.44 1.66
C SER A 51 -7.90 -5.26 1.80
N ALA A 52 -8.97 -5.22 1.00
CA ALA A 52 -10.03 -4.23 1.15
C ALA A 52 -10.60 -4.19 2.59
N ARG A 53 -10.77 -5.38 3.20
CA ARG A 53 -11.25 -5.50 4.58
C ARG A 53 -10.25 -4.96 5.59
N ALA A 54 -8.96 -5.27 5.43
CA ALA A 54 -7.91 -4.75 6.30
C ALA A 54 -7.88 -3.22 6.24
N THR A 55 -7.88 -2.64 5.03
CA THR A 55 -7.87 -1.19 4.82
C THR A 55 -9.10 -0.51 5.44
N MET A 56 -10.30 -1.06 5.24
CA MET A 56 -11.52 -0.51 5.85
C MET A 56 -11.44 -0.53 7.39
N LYS A 57 -11.00 -1.66 7.99
CA LYS A 57 -10.83 -1.77 9.44
C LYS A 57 -9.82 -0.77 9.98
N THR A 58 -8.66 -0.66 9.33
CA THR A 58 -7.59 0.28 9.71
C THR A 58 -8.09 1.71 9.65
N PHE A 59 -8.75 2.09 8.55
CA PHE A 59 -9.29 3.42 8.37
C PHE A 59 -10.32 3.79 9.46
N LEU A 60 -11.36 2.97 9.64
CA LEU A 60 -12.42 3.24 10.61
C LEU A 60 -11.88 3.23 12.05
N GLY A 61 -10.99 2.28 12.36
CA GLY A 61 -10.33 2.17 13.65
C GLY A 61 -9.45 3.37 13.96
N ALA A 62 -8.64 3.83 13.01
CA ALA A 62 -7.76 4.99 13.19
C ALA A 62 -8.54 6.28 13.47
N VAL A 63 -9.59 6.57 12.70
CA VAL A 63 -10.44 7.76 12.93
C VAL A 63 -11.16 7.67 14.28
N THR A 64 -11.68 6.50 14.63
CA THR A 64 -12.37 6.28 15.92
C THR A 64 -11.41 6.42 17.10
N ASN A 65 -10.21 5.85 17.00
CA ASN A 65 -9.19 5.93 18.04
C ASN A 65 -8.70 7.36 18.23
N ALA A 66 -8.51 8.11 17.15
CA ALA A 66 -8.14 9.54 17.21
C ALA A 66 -9.17 10.35 17.99
N ALA A 67 -10.46 10.10 17.73
CA ALA A 67 -11.56 10.77 18.44
C ALA A 67 -11.62 10.36 19.93
N GLN A 68 -11.53 9.06 20.23
CA GLN A 68 -11.62 8.54 21.61
C GLN A 68 -10.47 9.02 22.50
N SER A 69 -9.25 9.11 21.97
CA SER A 69 -8.09 9.56 22.73
C SER A 69 -7.76 11.04 22.57
N ASN A 70 -8.55 11.78 21.78
CA ASN A 70 -8.28 13.17 21.42
C ASN A 70 -6.84 13.39 20.91
N ASP A 71 -6.39 12.50 20.02
CA ASP A 71 -5.02 12.48 19.48
C ASP A 71 -5.04 12.37 17.96
N GLU A 72 -4.83 13.51 17.30
CA GLU A 72 -4.84 13.58 15.84
C GLU A 72 -3.67 12.83 15.19
N SER A 73 -2.59 12.52 15.91
CA SER A 73 -1.48 11.72 15.34
C SER A 73 -1.96 10.36 14.85
N LYS A 74 -3.02 9.83 15.46
CA LYS A 74 -3.64 8.55 15.07
C LYS A 74 -4.37 8.61 13.73
N LEU A 75 -4.70 9.80 13.23
CA LEU A 75 -5.27 9.96 11.89
C LEU A 75 -4.26 9.64 10.79
N ASP A 76 -2.96 9.61 11.07
CA ASP A 76 -1.95 9.30 10.06
C ASP A 76 -2.14 7.88 9.48
N ALA A 77 -2.63 6.92 10.27
CA ALA A 77 -2.99 5.59 9.80
C ALA A 77 -4.24 5.60 8.88
N ALA A 78 -5.21 6.48 9.16
CA ALA A 78 -6.36 6.68 8.28
C ALA A 78 -5.94 7.34 6.96
N VAL A 79 -5.06 8.34 7.03
CA VAL A 79 -4.48 9.00 5.85
C VAL A 79 -3.70 8.02 4.98
N ALA A 80 -2.97 7.08 5.58
CA ALA A 80 -2.26 6.04 4.83
C ALA A 80 -3.19 5.09 4.04
N CYS A 81 -4.48 5.04 4.39
CA CYS A 81 -5.48 4.29 3.64
C CYS A 81 -6.04 5.07 2.44
N LEU A 82 -5.68 6.35 2.25
CA LEU A 82 -6.13 7.18 1.14
C LEU A 82 -5.05 7.23 0.06
N ASP A 83 -5.42 6.96 -1.19
CA ASP A 83 -4.54 7.23 -2.32
C ASP A 83 -4.55 8.74 -2.64
N LEU A 84 -3.48 9.42 -2.23
CA LEU A 84 -3.29 10.85 -2.41
C LEU A 84 -2.42 11.21 -3.62
N THR A 85 -2.17 10.27 -4.55
CA THR A 85 -1.31 10.49 -5.72
C THR A 85 -1.76 11.67 -6.58
N ARG A 86 -3.07 11.95 -6.65
CA ARG A 86 -3.64 13.10 -7.37
C ARG A 86 -3.80 14.37 -6.52
N ALA A 87 -3.44 14.33 -5.24
CA ALA A 87 -3.49 15.47 -4.32
C ALA A 87 -2.15 15.73 -3.59
N PRO A 88 -1.00 15.82 -4.30
CA PRO A 88 0.33 15.88 -3.68
C PRO A 88 0.58 17.14 -2.84
N GLY A 89 -0.12 18.24 -3.15
CA GLY A 89 0.06 19.55 -2.50
C GLY A 89 -0.68 19.73 -1.17
N LEU A 90 -1.48 18.74 -0.73
CA LEU A 90 -2.21 18.85 0.53
C LEU A 90 -1.24 18.80 1.71
N ASP A 91 -1.38 19.75 2.63
CA ASP A 91 -0.69 19.72 3.91
C ASP A 91 -1.23 18.59 4.81
N ARG A 92 -0.56 18.36 5.94
CA ARG A 92 -0.94 17.28 6.86
C ARG A 92 -2.34 17.46 7.45
N ALA A 93 -2.77 18.68 7.71
CA ALA A 93 -4.09 18.96 8.26
C ALA A 93 -5.18 18.66 7.23
N ALA A 94 -5.02 19.14 6.00
CA ALA A 94 -5.96 18.90 4.91
C ALA A 94 -6.10 17.40 4.56
N ARG A 95 -5.01 16.62 4.63
CA ARG A 95 -5.06 15.16 4.45
C ARG A 95 -5.90 14.48 5.52
N ARG A 96 -5.74 14.91 6.77
CA ARG A 96 -6.52 14.38 7.91
C ARG A 96 -7.98 14.77 7.79
N ASP A 97 -8.26 16.00 7.35
CA ASP A 97 -9.61 16.47 7.08
C ASP A 97 -10.30 15.58 6.05
N LEU A 98 -9.63 15.18 4.97
CA LEU A 98 -10.20 14.22 4.01
C LEU A 98 -10.56 12.87 4.65
N ALA A 99 -9.70 12.34 5.53
CA ALA A 99 -10.00 11.09 6.25
C ALA A 99 -11.24 11.24 7.16
N ILE A 100 -11.37 12.35 7.86
CA ILE A 100 -12.52 12.63 8.72
C ILE A 100 -13.80 12.78 7.87
N GLN A 101 -13.73 13.51 6.76
CA GLN A 101 -14.85 13.70 5.85
C GLN A 101 -15.31 12.38 5.23
N LEU A 102 -14.39 11.54 4.78
CA LEU A 102 -14.71 10.22 4.23
C LEU A 102 -15.40 9.33 5.28
N LYS A 103 -14.95 9.35 6.53
CA LYS A 103 -15.62 8.64 7.62
C LYS A 103 -17.06 9.12 7.81
N GLU A 104 -17.30 10.42 7.78
CA GLU A 104 -18.65 10.98 7.91
C GLU A 104 -19.56 10.56 6.74
N ILE A 105 -19.02 10.49 5.51
CA ILE A 105 -19.76 9.98 4.35
C ILE A 105 -20.12 8.50 4.56
N ILE A 106 -19.15 7.67 4.98
CA ILE A 106 -19.37 6.24 5.25
C ILE A 106 -20.48 6.05 6.29
N ASP A 107 -20.40 6.75 7.42
CA ASP A 107 -21.38 6.67 8.51
C ASP A 107 -22.79 7.09 8.09
N ARG A 108 -22.90 8.00 7.13
CA ARG A 108 -24.18 8.46 6.57
C ARG A 108 -24.72 7.59 5.44
N THR A 109 -23.89 6.76 4.85
CA THR A 109 -24.25 5.99 3.65
C THR A 109 -24.91 4.67 4.00
N ARG A 110 -24.25 3.84 4.81
CA ARG A 110 -24.78 2.57 5.34
C ARG A 110 -23.88 2.00 6.42
N TYR A 111 -24.42 1.05 7.18
CA TYR A 111 -23.61 0.24 8.10
C TYR A 111 -22.54 -0.57 7.34
N VAL A 112 -21.33 -0.62 7.91
CA VAL A 112 -20.21 -1.39 7.38
C VAL A 112 -20.28 -2.79 7.97
N ASP A 113 -20.72 -3.76 7.17
CA ASP A 113 -20.58 -5.18 7.48
C ASP A 113 -19.26 -5.70 6.91
N TYR A 114 -18.32 -6.07 7.79
CA TYR A 114 -17.02 -6.59 7.37
C TYR A 114 -17.11 -7.93 6.66
N ALA A 115 -18.17 -8.71 6.89
CA ALA A 115 -18.37 -9.99 6.22
C ALA A 115 -18.53 -9.82 4.70
N ASP A 116 -19.12 -8.70 4.28
CA ASP A 116 -19.34 -8.35 2.86
C ASP A 116 -18.08 -7.79 2.16
N ILE A 117 -17.02 -7.51 2.92
CA ILE A 117 -15.79 -6.93 2.36
C ILE A 117 -14.80 -8.05 2.06
N PRO A 118 -14.24 -8.14 0.84
CA PRO A 118 -13.21 -9.12 0.49
C PRO A 118 -11.98 -9.04 1.38
N ASP A 119 -11.46 -10.20 1.77
CA ASP A 119 -10.30 -10.36 2.66
C ASP A 119 -9.18 -11.15 1.98
N SER A 120 -8.98 -10.89 0.70
CA SER A 120 -7.95 -11.51 -0.12
C SER A 120 -7.19 -10.41 -0.85
N PRO A 121 -5.85 -10.51 -0.94
CA PRO A 121 -5.03 -9.54 -1.66
C PRO A 121 -5.31 -9.55 -3.17
N ASP A 122 -5.75 -10.68 -3.71
CA ASP A 122 -6.05 -10.87 -5.15
C ASP A 122 -7.52 -10.57 -5.51
N ALA A 123 -8.28 -9.99 -4.59
CA ALA A 123 -9.67 -9.66 -4.83
C ALA A 123 -9.82 -8.56 -5.90
N PRO A 124 -10.93 -8.52 -6.66
CA PRO A 124 -11.22 -7.35 -7.48
C PRO A 124 -11.48 -6.12 -6.58
N PRO A 125 -11.40 -4.89 -7.15
CA PRO A 125 -11.73 -3.67 -6.41
C PRO A 125 -13.08 -3.77 -5.69
N TYR A 126 -13.10 -3.36 -4.43
CA TYR A 126 -14.28 -3.37 -3.59
C TYR A 126 -15.00 -2.02 -3.67
N VAL A 127 -16.26 -2.05 -4.10
CA VAL A 127 -17.12 -0.85 -4.13
C VAL A 127 -18.03 -0.87 -2.90
N PHE A 128 -17.75 0.03 -1.96
CA PHE A 128 -18.55 0.18 -0.74
C PHE A 128 -19.91 0.81 -1.02
N ALA A 129 -19.93 1.86 -1.85
CA ALA A 129 -21.13 2.61 -2.19
C ALA A 129 -21.00 3.33 -3.54
N ARG A 130 -22.15 3.54 -4.20
CA ARG A 130 -22.28 4.35 -5.41
C ARG A 130 -23.26 5.48 -5.17
N GLY A 131 -22.92 6.68 -5.64
CA GLY A 131 -23.76 7.86 -5.57
C GLY A 131 -23.67 8.69 -6.85
N SER A 132 -24.51 9.72 -6.95
CA SER A 132 -24.48 10.66 -8.08
C SER A 132 -23.22 11.53 -8.13
N THR A 133 -22.55 11.71 -7.00
CA THR A 133 -21.35 12.56 -6.87
C THR A 133 -20.04 11.78 -6.83
N GLY A 134 -20.09 10.44 -6.83
CA GLY A 134 -18.90 9.59 -6.79
C GLY A 134 -19.18 8.19 -6.27
N GLU A 135 -18.15 7.36 -6.28
CA GLU A 135 -18.14 6.03 -5.68
C GLU A 135 -17.10 5.97 -4.55
N ILE A 136 -17.36 5.14 -3.55
CA ILE A 136 -16.39 4.81 -2.51
C ILE A 136 -15.80 3.44 -2.86
N VAL A 137 -14.57 3.44 -3.35
CA VAL A 137 -13.88 2.26 -3.87
C VAL A 137 -12.57 2.05 -3.13
N ILE A 138 -12.31 0.82 -2.71
CA ILE A 138 -11.00 0.38 -2.22
C ILE A 138 -10.42 -0.59 -3.25
N ALA A 139 -9.19 -0.34 -3.69
CA ALA A 139 -8.51 -1.17 -4.67
C ALA A 139 -7.06 -1.44 -4.25
N GLY A 140 -6.53 -2.60 -4.63
CA GLY A 140 -5.11 -2.90 -4.55
C GLY A 140 -4.33 -2.14 -5.62
N SER A 141 -3.16 -1.64 -5.26
CA SER A 141 -2.18 -1.10 -6.20
C SER A 141 -1.29 -2.21 -6.78
N GLU A 142 -0.41 -1.87 -7.74
CA GLU A 142 0.60 -2.81 -8.26
C GLU A 142 1.59 -3.30 -7.19
N SER A 143 1.67 -2.62 -6.05
CA SER A 143 2.49 -3.01 -4.90
C SER A 143 1.70 -3.80 -3.86
N ASP A 144 0.52 -4.32 -4.21
CA ASP A 144 -0.43 -5.03 -3.32
C ASP A 144 -0.93 -4.20 -2.13
N ASP A 145 -0.65 -2.89 -2.08
CA ASP A 145 -1.14 -1.98 -1.05
C ASP A 145 -2.57 -1.53 -1.38
N TRP A 146 -3.54 -1.85 -0.50
CA TRP A 146 -4.96 -1.52 -0.68
C TRP A 146 -5.31 -0.16 -0.08
N GLN A 147 -5.87 0.72 -0.90
CA GLN A 147 -6.24 2.08 -0.50
C GLN A 147 -7.59 2.50 -1.11
N PHE A 148 -8.23 3.51 -0.51
CA PHE A 148 -9.32 4.23 -1.15
C PHE A 148 -8.78 4.91 -2.41
N THR A 149 -9.42 4.68 -3.55
CA THR A 149 -8.91 5.07 -4.86
C THR A 149 -8.76 6.59 -4.99
N PRO A 150 -7.90 7.08 -5.91
CA PRO A 150 -7.80 8.51 -6.20
C PRO A 150 -9.15 9.14 -6.56
N ASP A 151 -9.98 8.42 -7.35
CA ASP A 151 -11.32 8.86 -7.74
C ASP A 151 -12.24 9.04 -6.51
N THR A 152 -12.12 8.13 -5.52
CA THR A 152 -12.85 8.25 -4.24
C THR A 152 -12.41 9.51 -3.52
N VAL A 153 -11.10 9.72 -3.38
CA VAL A 153 -10.52 10.85 -2.65
C VAL A 153 -10.90 12.19 -3.27
N GLU A 154 -10.80 12.32 -4.59
CA GLU A 154 -11.21 13.53 -5.33
C GLU A 154 -12.70 13.84 -5.17
N SER A 155 -13.54 12.80 -5.03
CA SER A 155 -14.99 12.94 -4.89
C SER A 155 -15.44 13.28 -3.47
N ILE A 156 -14.57 13.19 -2.46
CA ILE A 156 -14.93 13.41 -1.04
C ILE A 156 -15.69 14.73 -0.82
N PRO A 157 -15.24 15.91 -1.31
CA PRO A 157 -15.94 17.16 -1.05
C PRO A 157 -17.37 17.18 -1.60
N ALA A 158 -17.58 16.61 -2.80
CA ALA A 158 -18.90 16.54 -3.43
C ALA A 158 -19.82 15.54 -2.72
N MET A 159 -19.29 14.34 -2.39
CA MET A 159 -20.01 13.31 -1.65
C MET A 159 -20.40 13.80 -0.25
N LEU A 160 -19.54 14.55 0.43
CA LEU A 160 -19.85 15.11 1.76
C LEU A 160 -21.02 16.09 1.68
N LYS A 161 -20.98 17.02 0.71
CA LYS A 161 -22.08 17.98 0.51
C LYS A 161 -23.41 17.27 0.28
N GLU A 162 -23.41 16.20 -0.52
CA GLU A 162 -24.59 15.39 -0.76
C GLU A 162 -25.04 14.63 0.51
N ALA A 163 -24.11 14.01 1.24
CA ALA A 163 -24.41 13.26 2.46
C ALA A 163 -24.94 14.16 3.59
N MET A 164 -24.47 15.40 3.69
CA MET A 164 -24.95 16.38 4.67
C MET A 164 -26.39 16.83 4.39
N GLY A 165 -26.85 16.78 3.15
CA GLY A 165 -28.23 17.09 2.77
C GLY A 165 -29.24 15.95 3.03
N ARG A 166 -28.76 14.77 3.44
CA ARG A 166 -29.58 13.59 3.73
C ARG A 166 -29.72 13.38 5.24
N GLU A 167 -30.88 12.89 5.66
CA GLU A 167 -31.08 12.38 7.03
C GLU A 167 -30.29 11.07 7.21
N ARG A 168 -29.65 10.89 8.37
CA ARG A 168 -28.79 9.72 8.64
C ARG A 168 -29.61 8.43 8.64
N VAL A 169 -29.05 7.35 8.11
CA VAL A 169 -29.70 6.03 8.07
C VAL A 169 -29.97 5.53 9.51
N SER A 170 -31.21 5.14 9.81
CA SER A 170 -31.60 4.59 11.11
C SER A 170 -30.91 3.24 11.35
N GLY A 171 -30.21 3.10 12.48
CA GLY A 171 -29.34 1.96 12.81
C GLY A 171 -27.91 2.39 13.17
N ALA A 172 -27.48 3.58 12.72
CA ALA A 172 -26.31 4.29 13.27
C ALA A 172 -26.66 5.11 14.55
N ALA A 173 -27.93 5.07 14.97
CA ALA A 173 -28.46 5.84 16.09
C ALA A 173 -28.02 5.29 17.46
N ASP A 174 -27.71 4.00 17.55
CA ASP A 174 -27.25 3.34 18.79
C ASP A 174 -25.75 3.47 19.03
N VAL A 175 -25.03 4.16 18.13
CA VAL A 175 -23.62 4.48 18.27
C VAL A 175 -23.48 5.70 19.21
N PRO A 176 -22.87 5.55 20.40
CA PRO A 176 -22.72 6.64 21.36
C PRO A 176 -22.04 7.87 20.75
N ASP A 177 -22.42 9.08 21.19
CA ASP A 177 -21.98 10.36 20.59
C ASP A 177 -20.44 10.55 20.53
N TYR A 178 -19.66 9.87 21.38
CA TYR A 178 -18.19 9.91 21.37
C TYR A 178 -17.55 9.09 20.24
N GLN A 179 -18.32 8.22 19.59
CA GLN A 179 -17.91 7.50 18.38
C GLN A 179 -18.32 8.26 17.11
N ARG A 180 -18.90 9.46 17.25
CA ARG A 180 -19.37 10.29 16.14
C ARG A 180 -18.31 11.33 15.77
N PRO A 181 -17.63 11.17 14.61
CA PRO A 181 -16.56 12.06 14.20
C PRO A 181 -17.02 13.51 14.03
N VAL A 182 -18.27 13.77 13.63
CA VAL A 182 -18.81 15.14 13.52
C VAL A 182 -18.88 15.90 14.84
N THR A 183 -19.09 15.20 15.97
CA THR A 183 -19.12 15.85 17.30
C THR A 183 -17.71 16.25 17.74
N TRP A 184 -16.72 15.40 17.44
CA TRP A 184 -15.30 15.68 17.61
C TRP A 184 -14.80 16.76 16.63
N LEU A 185 -15.22 16.72 15.37
CA LEU A 185 -14.88 17.69 14.32
C LEU A 185 -15.35 19.09 14.68
N ARG A 186 -16.57 19.26 15.25
CA ARG A 186 -17.06 20.56 15.74
C ARG A 186 -16.14 21.22 16.77
N HIS A 187 -15.40 20.43 17.54
CA HIS A 187 -14.47 20.94 18.54
C HIS A 187 -13.11 21.36 17.94
N HIS A 188 -12.72 20.74 16.82
CA HIS A 188 -11.41 20.92 16.16
C HIS A 188 -11.46 21.66 14.83
N ILE A 189 -12.59 22.28 14.50
CA ILE A 189 -12.71 23.18 13.34
C ILE A 189 -11.61 24.28 13.43
N PRO A 190 -10.70 24.38 12.44
CA PRO A 190 -9.73 25.46 12.35
C PRO A 190 -10.42 26.82 12.38
N THR A 191 -9.83 27.83 13.03
CA THR A 191 -10.46 29.16 13.20
C THR A 191 -10.94 29.80 11.90
N GLY A 192 -10.27 29.55 10.77
CA GLY A 192 -10.66 30.05 9.44
C GLY A 192 -12.02 29.54 8.92
N TRP A 193 -12.63 28.56 9.58
CA TRP A 193 -13.94 28.00 9.24
C TRP A 193 -15.06 28.52 10.17
N ARG A 194 -14.74 29.18 11.28
CA ARG A 194 -15.75 29.83 12.14
C ARG A 194 -16.19 31.17 11.57
N GLU A 195 -15.27 31.88 10.93
CA GLU A 195 -15.48 33.22 10.38
C GLU A 195 -16.14 33.16 8.99
N ASN A 196 -15.82 32.14 8.20
CA ASN A 196 -16.54 31.81 6.97
C ASN A 196 -17.67 30.84 7.29
N GLY A 197 -18.57 31.26 8.18
CA GLY A 197 -19.85 30.59 8.29
C GLY A 197 -20.49 30.68 6.92
N PHE A 198 -20.42 29.60 6.14
CA PHE A 198 -21.38 29.26 5.11
C PHE A 198 -22.00 30.49 4.44
N LEU A 199 -21.16 31.36 3.85
CA LEU A 199 -21.63 32.50 3.08
C LEU A 199 -22.07 31.95 1.73
N LEU A 200 -23.31 31.47 1.72
CA LEU A 200 -24.16 31.39 0.55
C LEU A 200 -24.49 32.79 0.02
N GLU A 201 -23.50 33.67 -0.16
CA GLU A 201 -23.74 34.98 -0.79
C GLU A 201 -22.48 35.42 -1.55
N HIS A 202 -22.32 34.96 -2.79
CA HIS A 202 -22.41 35.74 -4.05
C HIS A 202 -21.90 34.88 -5.20
#